data_AF-A0A150R8D2-F1
#
_entry.id   AF-A0A150R8D2-F1
#
_cell.length_a   1.000
_cell.length_b   1.000
_cell.length_c   1.000
_cell.angle_alpha   90.00
_cell.angle_beta   90.00
_cell.angle_gamma   90.00
#
_symmetry.space_group_name_H-M   'P 1'
#
loop_
_entity.id
_entity.type
_entity.pdbx_description
1 polymer ?
#
loop_
_entity_poly.entity_id
_entity_poly.type
_entity_poly.pdbx_seq_one_letter_code
_entity_poly.pdbx_strand_id
1 'polypeptide(L)'
;AALRQSRLLDPEARIDAIASRARTSSLLPELRLRVSRLVDEAENLAPTEYDPARRTASGGTSLWLEARATWRLDRLVFADEEIALERLRRERAELQAKLTARVLELLFAWQRAVALSADPGRSPEERRAAALAALEAEASLDLLTGGSMTRWRAARE
;
A
#
# COMPACT_ATOMS: atom_id res chain seq x y z
N ALA A 1 -23.63 1.58 -0.96
CA ALA A 1 -23.58 2.08 0.43
C ALA A 1 -22.85 1.12 1.37
N ALA A 2 -23.17 -0.18 1.40
CA ALA A 2 -22.50 -1.18 2.27
C ALA A 2 -20.99 -1.41 1.98
N LEU A 3 -20.58 -1.45 0.70
CA LEU A 3 -19.16 -1.50 0.32
C LEU A 3 -18.37 -0.24 0.70
N ARG A 4 -19.07 0.89 0.88
CA ARG A 4 -18.49 2.19 1.27
C ARG A 4 -18.32 2.31 2.80
N GLN A 5 -19.01 1.46 3.56
CA GLN A 5 -19.08 1.50 5.02
C GLN A 5 -18.06 0.55 5.69
N SER A 6 -17.59 -0.47 4.96
CA SER A 6 -16.35 -1.19 5.30
C SER A 6 -15.21 -0.19 5.09
N ARG A 7 -14.55 0.23 6.17
CA ARG A 7 -13.55 1.32 6.26
C ARG A 7 -12.28 1.13 5.42
N LEU A 8 -12.42 0.99 4.11
CA LEU A 8 -11.36 1.13 3.15
C LEU A 8 -11.53 2.52 2.54
N LEU A 9 -10.84 3.51 3.11
CA LEU A 9 -10.53 4.78 2.44
C LEU A 9 -10.30 4.51 0.95
N ASP A 10 -10.91 5.29 0.05
CA ASP A 10 -10.82 5.16 -1.41
C ASP A 10 -9.48 4.54 -1.83
N PRO A 11 -9.43 3.22 -2.04
CA PRO A 11 -8.13 2.54 -2.13
C PRO A 11 -7.41 2.88 -3.42
N GLU A 12 -8.15 3.30 -4.45
CA GLU A 12 -7.60 3.86 -5.68
C GLU A 12 -6.87 5.16 -5.37
N ALA A 13 -7.52 6.08 -4.64
CA ALA A 13 -6.87 7.31 -4.19
C ALA A 13 -5.63 7.04 -3.30
N ARG A 14 -5.62 5.96 -2.52
CA ARG A 14 -4.43 5.55 -1.75
C ARG A 14 -3.30 5.04 -2.64
N ILE A 15 -3.61 4.22 -3.65
CA ILE A 15 -2.64 3.73 -4.63
C ILE A 15 -2.06 4.91 -5.43
N ASP A 16 -2.90 5.87 -5.81
CA ASP A 16 -2.52 7.10 -6.51
C ASP A 16 -1.63 8.00 -5.66
N ALA A 17 -1.93 8.13 -4.36
CA ALA A 17 -1.10 8.88 -3.42
C ALA A 17 0.30 8.25 -3.22
N ILE A 18 0.40 6.91 -3.27
CA ILE A 18 1.69 6.20 -3.20
C ILE A 18 2.47 6.42 -4.49
N ALA A 19 1.82 6.31 -5.65
CA ALA A 19 2.43 6.56 -6.95
C ALA A 19 2.89 8.02 -7.10
N SER A 20 2.09 8.99 -6.64
CA SER A 20 2.47 10.41 -6.68
C SER A 20 3.66 10.69 -5.77
N ARG A 21 3.68 10.14 -4.55
CA ARG A 21 4.80 10.28 -3.62
C ARG A 21 6.10 9.71 -4.20
N ALA A 22 6.04 8.55 -4.85
CA ALA A 22 7.19 7.95 -5.51
C ALA A 22 7.75 8.87 -6.61
N ARG A 23 6.89 9.50 -7.42
CA ARG A 23 7.28 10.48 -8.45
C ARG A 23 7.84 11.78 -7.88
N THR A 24 7.32 12.29 -6.76
CA THR A 24 7.93 13.45 -6.10
C THR A 24 9.27 13.13 -5.43
N SER A 25 9.47 11.90 -4.97
CA SER A 25 10.72 11.49 -4.33
C SER A 25 11.90 11.41 -5.31
N SER A 26 11.65 11.13 -6.59
CA SER A 26 12.71 11.10 -7.61
C SER A 26 13.22 12.50 -8.01
N LEU A 27 12.45 13.55 -7.70
CA LEU A 27 12.88 14.94 -7.87
C LEU A 27 13.89 15.38 -6.82
N LEU A 28 13.98 14.67 -5.69
CA LEU A 28 14.92 14.98 -4.61
C LEU A 28 16.21 14.16 -4.79
N PRO A 29 17.40 14.79 -4.70
CA PRO A 29 18.64 14.06 -4.74
C PRO A 29 18.89 13.30 -3.44
N GLU A 30 19.56 12.16 -3.55
CA GLU A 30 20.28 11.58 -2.43
C GLU A 30 21.53 12.41 -2.17
N LEU A 31 21.60 13.06 -0.99
CA LEU A 31 22.73 13.89 -0.56
C LEU A 31 23.64 13.09 0.36
N ARG A 32 24.92 12.96 -0.01
CA ARG A 32 25.98 12.36 0.80
C ARG A 32 27.02 13.42 1.14
N LEU A 33 27.20 13.67 2.43
CA LEU A 33 28.20 14.59 2.97
C LEU A 33 29.32 13.78 3.63
N ARG A 34 30.58 14.11 3.32
CA ARG A 34 31.75 13.53 3.95
C ARG A 34 32.64 14.64 4.49
N VAL A 35 32.95 14.57 5.77
CA VAL A 35 33.84 15.49 6.47
C VAL A 35 35.07 14.69 6.89
N SER A 36 36.25 15.10 6.46
CA SER A 36 37.51 14.47 6.86
C SER A 36 38.42 15.53 7.47
N ARG A 37 38.99 15.23 8.64
CA ARG A 37 39.97 16.08 9.30
C ARG A 37 41.30 15.33 9.30
N LEU A 38 42.32 15.92 8.71
CA LEU A 38 43.68 15.41 8.78
C LEU A 38 44.48 16.34 9.67
N VAL A 39 45.06 15.76 10.72
CA VAL A 39 46.02 16.43 11.59
C VAL A 39 47.37 15.87 11.20
N ASP A 40 48.25 16.75 10.73
CA ASP A 40 49.62 16.43 10.39
C ASP A 40 50.53 17.03 11.45
N GLU A 41 51.40 16.20 11.99
CA GLU A 41 52.35 16.56 13.02
C GLU A 41 53.74 16.16 12.54
N ALA A 42 54.47 17.15 12.02
CA ALA A 42 55.80 16.96 11.49
C ALA A 42 56.83 17.61 12.44
N GLU A 43 57.77 16.81 12.92
CA GLU A 43 59.00 17.32 13.55
C GLU A 43 60.08 17.46 12.49
N ASN A 44 60.53 18.69 12.26
CA ASN A 44 61.63 18.98 11.34
C ASN A 44 62.87 19.38 12.13
N LEU A 45 64.03 18.87 11.71
CA LEU A 45 65.32 19.37 12.18
C LEU A 45 65.57 20.71 11.48
N ALA A 46 65.73 21.77 12.28
CA ALA A 46 66.02 23.12 11.79
C ALA A 46 67.29 23.63 12.48
N PRO A 47 68.47 23.05 12.16
CA PRO A 47 69.71 23.34 12.86
C PRO A 47 70.10 24.81 12.66
N THR A 48 70.61 25.44 13.71
CA THR A 48 71.25 26.76 13.63
C THR A 48 72.72 26.64 14.02
N GLU A 49 73.53 27.64 13.67
CA GLU A 49 74.99 27.65 13.95
C GLU A 49 75.30 27.46 15.46
N TYR A 50 74.37 27.82 16.33
CA TYR A 50 74.50 27.74 17.79
C TYR A 50 73.77 26.55 18.43
N ASP A 51 72.87 25.88 17.70
CA ASP A 51 72.14 24.71 18.17
C ASP A 51 71.91 23.72 17.01
N PRO A 52 72.84 22.76 16.82
CA PRO A 52 72.73 21.76 15.77
C PRO A 52 71.66 20.69 16.05
N ALA A 53 71.16 20.59 17.28
CA ALA A 53 70.12 19.63 17.67
C ALA A 53 68.70 20.22 17.65
N ARG A 54 68.56 21.49 17.24
CA ARG A 54 67.30 22.21 17.24
C ARG A 54 66.22 21.51 16.40
N ARG A 55 65.12 21.16 17.06
CA ARG A 55 63.89 20.66 16.43
C ARG A 55 62.83 21.74 16.42
N THR A 56 62.10 21.84 15.33
CA THR A 56 60.91 22.68 15.21
C THR A 56 59.73 21.81 14.85
N ALA A 57 58.68 21.85 15.68
CA ALA A 57 57.41 21.23 15.36
C ALA A 57 56.61 22.17 14.44
N SER A 58 56.15 21.65 13.30
CA SER A 58 55.16 22.31 12.47
C SER A 58 53.91 21.45 12.44
N GLY A 59 52.83 21.95 13.05
CA GLY A 59 51.52 21.31 13.00
C GLY A 59 50.68 21.89 11.86
N GLY A 60 50.14 21.03 11.02
CA GLY A 60 49.18 21.38 9.98
C GLY A 60 47.84 20.72 10.26
N THR A 61 46.74 21.46 10.18
CA THR A 61 45.39 20.85 10.20
C THR A 61 44.72 21.15 8.88
N SER A 62 44.27 20.11 8.17
CA SER A 62 43.42 20.27 6.99
C SER A 62 42.03 19.69 7.24
N LEU A 63 41.03 20.40 6.74
CA LEU A 63 39.63 20.01 6.78
C LEU A 63 39.15 19.86 5.35
N TRP A 64 38.63 18.67 5.05
CA TRP A 64 38.05 18.33 3.76
C TRP A 64 36.54 18.16 3.92
N LEU A 65 35.80 18.90 3.11
CA LEU A 65 34.34 18.83 3.02
C LEU A 65 33.98 18.38 1.60
N GLU A 66 33.37 17.21 1.50
CA GLU A 66 32.88 16.67 0.24
C GLU A 66 31.35 16.55 0.29
N ALA A 67 30.68 17.02 -0.75
CA ALA A 67 29.24 16.86 -0.91
C ALA A 67 28.95 16.20 -2.26
N ARG A 68 28.15 15.14 -2.27
CA ARG A 68 27.68 14.46 -3.47
C ARG A 68 26.16 14.42 -3.48
N ALA A 69 25.56 14.92 -4.54
CA ALA A 69 24.13 14.82 -4.80
C ALA A 69 23.90 13.87 -5.99
N THR A 70 22.98 12.91 -5.83
CA THR A 70 22.63 11.94 -6.89
C THR A 70 21.14 12.00 -7.16
N TRP A 71 20.74 12.28 -8.41
CA TRP A 71 19.34 12.29 -8.82
C TRP A 71 19.00 11.02 -9.60
N ARG A 72 17.80 10.49 -9.37
CA ARG A 72 17.26 9.31 -10.06
C ARG A 72 16.10 9.71 -10.97
N LEU A 73 16.43 10.43 -12.04
CA LEU A 73 15.45 11.01 -12.97
C LEU A 73 14.84 9.98 -13.93
N ASP A 74 15.37 8.76 -13.98
CA ASP A 74 14.82 7.61 -14.71
C ASP A 74 13.36 7.33 -14.33
N ARG A 75 13.03 7.57 -13.05
CA ARG A 75 11.70 7.32 -12.47
C ARG A 75 10.67 8.43 -12.69
N LEU A 76 11.02 9.51 -13.39
CA LEU A 76 10.08 10.60 -13.68
C LEU A 76 9.13 10.28 -14.83
N VAL A 77 9.59 9.50 -15.82
CA VAL A 77 8.82 9.18 -17.03
C VAL A 77 8.18 7.79 -16.95
N PHE A 78 8.89 6.82 -16.35
CA PHE A 78 8.39 5.46 -16.18
C PHE A 78 9.11 4.84 -14.98
N ALA A 79 8.37 4.37 -13.99
CA ALA A 79 8.91 3.64 -12.85
C ALA A 79 8.56 2.15 -13.03
N ASP A 80 9.49 1.20 -12.82
CA ASP A 80 9.15 -0.24 -12.84
C ASP A 80 8.03 -0.56 -11.83
N GLU A 81 7.94 0.24 -10.77
CA GLU A 81 6.88 0.23 -9.78
C GLU A 81 5.49 0.49 -10.40
N GLU A 82 5.39 1.20 -11.52
CA GLU A 82 4.14 1.49 -12.24
C GLU A 82 3.51 0.21 -12.82
N ILE A 83 4.31 -0.72 -13.35
CA ILE A 83 3.82 -2.02 -13.84
C ILE A 83 3.31 -2.88 -12.67
N ALA A 84 3.99 -2.85 -11.53
CA ALA A 84 3.56 -3.58 -10.33
C ALA A 84 2.25 -2.99 -9.75
N LEU A 85 2.11 -1.66 -9.77
CA LEU A 85 0.90 -0.94 -9.38
C LEU A 85 -0.27 -1.25 -10.32
N GLU A 86 -0.06 -1.27 -11.63
CA GLU A 86 -1.07 -1.67 -12.61
C GLU A 86 -1.51 -3.12 -12.45
N ARG A 87 -0.57 -4.03 -12.19
CA ARG A 87 -0.90 -5.44 -11.89
C ARG A 87 -1.78 -5.55 -10.65
N LEU A 88 -1.46 -4.82 -9.59
CA LEU A 88 -2.25 -4.79 -8.35
C LEU A 88 -3.65 -4.22 -8.59
N ARG A 89 -3.78 -3.17 -9.42
CA ARG A 89 -5.08 -2.59 -9.83
C ARG A 89 -5.92 -3.64 -10.57
N ARG A 90 -5.31 -4.38 -11.51
CA ARG A 90 -5.99 -5.44 -12.26
C ARG A 90 -6.44 -6.59 -11.37
N GLU A 91 -5.54 -7.14 -10.53
CA GLU A 91 -5.88 -8.23 -9.60
C GLU A 91 -7.04 -7.83 -8.68
N ARG A 92 -7.03 -6.60 -8.17
CA ARG A 92 -8.12 -6.06 -7.35
C ARG A 92 -9.43 -5.97 -8.14
N ALA A 93 -9.41 -5.44 -9.36
CA ALA A 93 -10.60 -5.35 -10.20
C ALA A 93 -11.20 -6.74 -10.47
N GLU A 94 -10.35 -7.73 -10.73
CA GLU A 94 -10.76 -9.13 -10.91
C GLU A 94 -11.38 -9.71 -9.63
N LEU A 95 -10.78 -9.47 -8.45
CA LEU A 95 -11.34 -9.89 -7.17
C LEU A 95 -12.69 -9.22 -6.87
N GLN A 96 -12.81 -7.92 -7.17
CA GLN A 96 -14.06 -7.18 -7.00
C GLN A 96 -15.15 -7.69 -7.94
N ALA A 97 -14.81 -8.00 -9.20
CA ALA A 97 -15.75 -8.60 -10.14
C ALA A 97 -16.23 -9.98 -9.66
N LYS A 98 -15.32 -10.83 -9.15
CA LYS A 98 -15.66 -12.14 -8.57
C LYS A 98 -16.59 -12.01 -7.36
N LEU A 99 -16.28 -11.09 -6.44
CA LEU A 99 -17.12 -10.85 -5.27
C LEU A 99 -18.51 -10.34 -5.67
N THR A 100 -18.57 -9.41 -6.62
CA THR A 100 -19.84 -8.88 -7.14
C THR A 100 -20.69 -9.97 -7.78
N ALA A 101 -20.07 -10.80 -8.63
CA ALA A 101 -20.75 -11.94 -9.25
C ALA A 101 -21.31 -12.91 -8.20
N ARG A 102 -20.51 -13.24 -7.16
CA ARG A 102 -20.95 -14.13 -6.08
C ARG A 102 -22.10 -13.56 -5.27
N VAL A 103 -22.06 -12.26 -4.96
CA VAL A 103 -23.16 -11.58 -4.24
C VAL A 103 -24.44 -11.61 -5.07
N LEU A 104 -24.37 -11.35 -6.38
CA LEU A 104 -25.53 -11.42 -7.26
C LEU A 104 -26.10 -12.84 -7.38
N GLU A 105 -25.23 -13.84 -7.50
CA GLU A 105 -25.61 -15.25 -7.52
C GLU A 105 -26.40 -15.64 -6.27
N LEU A 106 -25.87 -15.31 -5.09
CA LEU A 106 -26.52 -15.57 -3.80
C LEU A 106 -27.83 -14.79 -3.65
N LEU A 107 -27.88 -13.53 -4.10
CA LEU A 107 -29.10 -12.74 -4.07
C LEU A 107 -30.21 -13.39 -4.91
N PHE A 108 -29.90 -13.82 -6.13
CA PHE A 108 -30.88 -14.49 -6.96
C PHE A 108 -31.25 -15.87 -6.44
N ALA A 109 -30.31 -16.60 -5.82
CA ALA A 109 -30.60 -17.87 -5.15
C ALA A 109 -31.59 -17.66 -3.99
N TRP A 110 -31.35 -16.66 -3.15
CA TRP A 110 -32.25 -16.25 -2.08
C TRP A 110 -33.65 -15.91 -2.60
N GLN A 111 -33.75 -15.04 -3.62
CA GLN A 111 -35.04 -14.65 -4.20
C GLN A 111 -35.84 -15.85 -4.70
N ARG A 112 -35.19 -16.77 -5.42
CA ARG A 112 -35.84 -18.00 -5.90
C ARG A 112 -36.28 -18.90 -4.75
N ALA A 113 -35.44 -19.06 -3.73
CA ALA A 113 -35.74 -19.90 -2.57
C ALA A 113 -36.93 -19.34 -1.77
N VAL A 114 -37.00 -18.02 -1.58
CA VAL A 114 -38.16 -17.36 -0.97
C VAL A 114 -39.44 -17.61 -1.78
N ALA A 115 -39.40 -17.44 -3.10
CA ALA A 115 -40.55 -17.68 -3.96
C ALA A 115 -41.02 -19.15 -3.89
N LEU A 116 -40.08 -20.10 -3.93
CA LEU A 116 -40.40 -21.54 -3.81
C LEU A 116 -40.96 -21.90 -2.44
N SER A 117 -40.48 -21.28 -1.36
CA SER A 117 -41.00 -21.54 -0.01
C SER A 117 -42.44 -21.05 0.17
N ALA A 118 -42.86 -20.04 -0.60
CA ALA A 118 -44.20 -19.46 -0.57
C ALA A 118 -45.17 -20.11 -1.57
N ASP A 119 -44.70 -21.02 -2.44
CA ASP A 119 -45.52 -21.66 -3.47
C ASP A 119 -46.49 -22.70 -2.87
N PRO A 120 -47.82 -22.46 -2.89
CA PRO A 120 -48.78 -23.40 -2.34
C PRO A 120 -48.87 -24.71 -3.15
N GLY A 121 -48.43 -24.73 -4.41
CA GLY A 121 -48.44 -25.90 -5.28
C GLY A 121 -47.35 -26.93 -4.96
N ARG A 122 -46.40 -26.60 -4.08
CA ARG A 122 -45.29 -27.48 -3.66
C ARG A 122 -45.65 -28.33 -2.46
N SER A 123 -44.93 -29.44 -2.29
CA SER A 123 -45.08 -30.27 -1.10
C SER A 123 -44.59 -29.52 0.16
N PRO A 124 -45.08 -29.88 1.36
CA PRO A 124 -44.58 -29.30 2.60
C PRO A 124 -43.06 -29.47 2.81
N GLU A 125 -42.50 -30.59 2.36
CA GLU A 125 -41.06 -30.88 2.44
C GLU A 125 -40.26 -29.98 1.49
N GLU A 126 -40.72 -29.83 0.25
CA GLU A 126 -40.09 -28.94 -0.74
C GLU A 126 -40.08 -27.48 -0.27
N ARG A 127 -41.21 -27.00 0.29
CA ARG A 127 -41.27 -25.65 0.87
C ARG A 127 -40.31 -25.48 2.03
N ARG A 128 -40.16 -26.50 2.89
CA ARG A 128 -39.24 -26.45 4.03
C ARG A 128 -37.78 -26.46 3.58
N ALA A 129 -37.43 -27.24 2.56
CA ALA A 129 -36.11 -27.21 1.96
C ALA A 129 -35.80 -25.85 1.32
N ALA A 130 -36.77 -25.26 0.60
CA ALA A 130 -36.63 -23.93 0.03
C ALA A 130 -36.46 -22.84 1.10
N ALA A 131 -37.18 -22.93 2.22
CA ALA A 131 -37.01 -22.01 3.34
C ALA A 131 -35.59 -22.08 3.95
N LEU A 132 -35.03 -23.29 4.10
CA LEU A 132 -33.65 -23.46 4.57
C LEU A 132 -32.64 -22.86 3.59
N ALA A 133 -32.82 -23.08 2.28
CA ALA A 133 -31.96 -22.50 1.25
C ALA A 133 -32.01 -20.97 1.24
N ALA A 134 -33.17 -20.38 1.51
CA ALA A 134 -33.29 -18.93 1.67
C ALA A 134 -32.48 -18.43 2.88
N LEU A 135 -32.59 -19.09 4.03
CA LEU A 135 -31.83 -18.72 5.23
C LEU A 135 -30.31 -18.83 5.01
N GLU A 136 -29.84 -19.87 4.33
CA GLU A 136 -28.42 -20.07 4.01
C GLU A 136 -27.89 -18.97 3.07
N ALA A 137 -28.64 -18.66 2.01
CA ALA A 137 -28.25 -17.62 1.06
C ALA A 137 -28.24 -16.24 1.73
N GLU A 138 -29.19 -15.96 2.61
CA GLU A 138 -29.23 -14.73 3.41
C GLU A 138 -28.03 -14.61 4.35
N ALA A 139 -27.72 -15.64 5.13
CA ALA A 139 -26.57 -15.64 6.03
C ALA A 139 -25.26 -15.41 5.25
N SER A 140 -25.13 -16.03 4.08
CA SER A 140 -23.99 -15.85 3.19
C SER A 140 -23.90 -14.42 2.64
N LEU A 141 -25.02 -13.83 2.24
CA LEU A 141 -25.09 -12.44 1.79
C LEU A 141 -24.72 -11.46 2.91
N ASP A 142 -25.18 -11.69 4.13
CA ASP A 142 -24.86 -10.82 5.25
C ASP A 142 -23.39 -10.91 5.67
N LEU A 143 -22.78 -12.10 5.61
CA LEU A 143 -21.35 -12.26 5.80
C LEU A 143 -20.55 -11.44 4.77
N LEU A 144 -20.92 -11.51 3.49
CA LEU A 144 -20.22 -10.80 2.41
C LEU A 144 -20.51 -9.30 2.37
N THR A 145 -21.67 -8.86 2.86
CA THR A 145 -22.12 -7.47 2.76
C THR A 145 -22.11 -6.70 4.09
N GLY A 146 -21.68 -7.34 5.18
CA GLY A 146 -21.62 -6.72 6.51
C GLY A 146 -23.00 -6.44 7.11
N GLY A 147 -23.92 -7.41 7.02
CA GLY A 147 -25.27 -7.31 7.59
C GLY A 147 -26.21 -6.38 6.83
N SER A 148 -25.87 -6.00 5.59
CA SER A 148 -26.67 -5.03 4.84
C SER A 148 -28.00 -5.59 4.36
N MET A 149 -28.07 -6.91 4.15
CA MET A 149 -29.27 -7.59 3.69
C MET A 149 -30.30 -7.65 4.81
N THR A 150 -29.90 -8.08 6.01
CA THR A 150 -30.75 -8.05 7.20
C THR A 150 -31.30 -6.63 7.45
N ARG A 151 -30.44 -5.60 7.40
CA ARG A 151 -30.88 -4.20 7.58
C ARG A 151 -31.89 -3.76 6.51
N TRP A 152 -31.67 -4.13 5.26
CA TRP A 152 -32.57 -3.80 4.16
C TRP A 152 -33.95 -4.46 4.32
N ARG A 153 -34.01 -5.71 4.80
CA ARG A 153 -35.30 -6.37 5.08
C ARG A 153 -36.02 -5.74 6.25
N ALA A 154 -35.32 -5.47 7.35
CA ALA A 154 -35.90 -4.85 8.55
C ALA A 154 -36.51 -3.47 8.26
N ALA A 155 -36.05 -2.78 7.22
CA ALA A 155 -36.61 -1.50 6.77
C ALA A 155 -37.86 -1.65 5.86
N ARG A 156 -38.19 -2.86 5.41
CA ARG A 156 -39.32 -3.17 4.51
C ARG A 156 -40.49 -3.87 5.21
N GLU A 157 -40.27 -4.39 6.40
CA GLU A 157 -41.31 -4.92 7.31
C GLU A 157 -41.93 -3.78 8.12
#